data_AF-A0A1J5LL54-F1
#
_entry.id   AF-A0A1J5LL54-F1
#
_cell.length_a   1.000
_cell.length_b   1.000
_cell.length_c   1.000
_cell.angle_alpha   90.00
_cell.angle_beta   90.00
_cell.angle_gamma   90.00
#
_symmetry.space_group_name_H-M   'P 1'
#
loop_
_entity.id
_entity.type
_entity.pdbx_description
1 polymer ?
#
loop_
_entity_poly.entity_id
_entity_poly.type
_entity_poly.pdbx_seq_one_letter_code
_entity_poly.pdbx_strand_id
1 'polypeptide(L)'
;MSKRKLKQYLEGLSKQELELQVLELHDRLKEVKDFYSFVFNPKEDKMLDEAKFRISKEYFPPGTRKPKKRRSVAHKKIKEFIKLGVEASIVADLMIYNMEVAITFNAEYPSKQDAFYKSIQKSFSEAIMFVDDNGISSKFNPRIEKLIDHIYEQEWMNRGAFEDAMDDRHRA
;
A
#
# COMPACT_ATOMS: atom_id res chain seq x y z
N MET A 1 -1.99 -28.26 10.77
CA MET A 1 -0.83 -28.33 11.70
C MET A 1 -0.60 -26.93 12.28
N SER A 2 -0.32 -26.76 13.58
CA SER A 2 -0.10 -25.42 14.18
C SER A 2 1.36 -24.95 14.02
N LYS A 3 1.63 -23.63 14.14
CA LYS A 3 3.00 -23.07 14.10
C LYS A 3 3.94 -23.78 15.10
N ARG A 4 3.43 -24.11 16.29
CA ARG A 4 4.18 -24.87 17.32
C ARG A 4 4.56 -26.27 16.84
N LYS A 5 3.62 -27.01 16.24
CA LYS A 5 3.89 -28.36 15.72
C LYS A 5 4.86 -28.34 14.54
N LEU A 6 4.75 -27.35 13.66
CA LEU A 6 5.71 -27.15 12.56
C LEU A 6 7.11 -26.90 13.12
N LYS A 7 7.26 -26.02 14.12
CA LYS A 7 8.56 -25.77 14.75
C LYS A 7 9.19 -27.04 15.30
N GLN A 8 8.45 -27.84 16.07
CA GLN A 8 8.93 -29.12 16.61
C GLN A 8 9.34 -30.12 15.51
N TYR A 9 8.60 -30.16 14.40
CA TYR A 9 8.95 -30.98 13.25
C TYR A 9 10.29 -30.54 12.62
N LEU A 10 10.46 -29.22 12.41
CA LEU A 10 11.68 -28.67 11.82
C LEU A 10 12.91 -28.83 12.73
N GLU A 11 12.75 -28.77 14.05
CA GLU A 11 13.82 -29.00 15.03
C GLU A 11 14.42 -30.41 14.94
N GLY A 12 13.66 -31.38 14.42
CA GLY A 12 14.12 -32.75 14.22
C GLY A 12 14.83 -33.01 12.89
N LEU A 13 14.86 -32.02 11.97
CA LEU A 13 15.46 -32.19 10.64
C LEU A 13 16.93 -31.80 10.63
N SER A 14 17.72 -32.54 9.84
CA SER A 14 19.08 -32.16 9.48
C SER A 14 19.11 -30.93 8.57
N LYS A 15 20.29 -30.32 8.44
CA LYS A 15 20.49 -29.20 7.52
C LYS A 15 20.12 -29.56 6.07
N GLN A 16 20.51 -30.74 5.59
CA GLN A 16 20.20 -31.17 4.22
C GLN A 16 18.69 -31.34 3.99
N GLU A 17 17.97 -31.90 4.97
CA GLU A 17 16.52 -32.07 4.87
C GLU A 17 15.79 -30.71 4.86
N LEU A 18 16.26 -29.76 5.66
CA LEU A 18 15.74 -28.38 5.64
C LEU A 18 15.98 -27.70 4.29
N GLU A 19 17.18 -27.86 3.71
CA GLU A 19 17.51 -27.31 2.38
C GLU A 19 16.60 -27.90 1.30
N LEU A 20 16.41 -29.23 1.27
CA LEU A 20 15.52 -29.90 0.32
C LEU A 20 14.08 -29.43 0.49
N GLN A 21 13.61 -29.27 1.73
CA GLN A 21 12.24 -28.80 1.98
C GLN A 21 12.04 -27.35 1.50
N VAL A 22 13.02 -26.47 1.70
CA VAL A 22 12.94 -25.08 1.21
C VAL A 22 12.93 -25.03 -0.32
N LEU A 23 13.76 -25.84 -0.99
CA LEU A 23 13.78 -25.94 -2.45
C LEU A 23 12.45 -26.50 -2.99
N GLU A 24 11.89 -27.52 -2.34
CA GLU A 24 10.58 -28.05 -2.73
C GLU A 24 9.48 -26.98 -2.59
N LEU A 25 9.49 -26.19 -1.51
CA LEU A 25 8.57 -25.06 -1.34
C LEU A 25 8.76 -24.01 -2.45
N HIS A 26 10.00 -23.68 -2.80
CA HIS A 26 10.32 -22.76 -3.87
C HIS A 26 9.78 -23.25 -5.23
N ASP A 27 9.96 -24.54 -5.54
CA ASP A 27 9.57 -25.10 -6.83
C ASP A 27 8.05 -25.26 -6.97
N ARG A 28 7.37 -25.56 -5.86
CA ARG A 28 5.92 -25.79 -5.84
C ARG A 28 5.09 -24.51 -5.67
N LEU A 29 5.60 -23.52 -4.94
CA LEU A 29 4.83 -22.34 -4.53
C LEU A 29 5.39 -21.07 -5.16
N LYS A 30 4.58 -20.43 -6.02
CA LYS A 30 4.93 -19.18 -6.70
C LYS A 30 5.31 -18.09 -5.71
N GLU A 31 4.60 -17.98 -4.59
CA GLU A 31 4.85 -16.97 -3.55
C GLU A 31 6.24 -17.10 -2.92
N VAL A 32 6.73 -18.32 -2.72
CA VAL A 32 8.07 -18.58 -2.16
C VAL A 32 9.14 -18.20 -3.17
N LYS A 33 8.91 -18.54 -4.45
CA LYS A 33 9.76 -18.11 -5.56
C LYS A 33 9.82 -16.60 -5.72
N ASP A 34 8.67 -15.93 -5.68
CA ASP A 34 8.59 -14.47 -5.76
C ASP A 34 9.31 -13.81 -4.57
N PHE A 35 9.14 -14.35 -3.36
CA PHE A 35 9.82 -13.86 -2.15
C PHE A 35 11.34 -13.96 -2.28
N TYR A 36 11.89 -15.13 -2.64
CA TYR A 36 13.35 -15.26 -2.82
C TYR A 36 13.86 -14.40 -3.98
N SER A 37 13.12 -14.32 -5.09
CA SER A 37 13.47 -13.46 -6.23
C SER A 37 13.57 -11.99 -5.79
N PHE A 38 12.67 -11.54 -4.92
CA PHE A 38 12.70 -10.22 -4.33
C PHE A 38 13.87 -10.04 -3.37
N VAL A 39 14.10 -10.97 -2.43
CA VAL A 39 15.20 -10.90 -1.45
C VAL A 39 16.57 -10.84 -2.12
N PHE A 40 16.80 -11.58 -3.21
CA PHE A 40 18.08 -11.59 -3.92
C PHE A 40 18.27 -10.41 -4.88
N ASN A 41 17.19 -9.79 -5.34
CA ASN A 41 17.24 -8.68 -6.30
C ASN A 41 16.07 -7.72 -6.07
N PRO A 42 16.10 -6.96 -4.96
CA PRO A 42 15.02 -6.06 -4.59
C PRO A 42 15.03 -4.87 -5.57
N LYS A 43 14.22 -4.95 -6.63
CA LYS A 43 14.01 -3.88 -7.61
C LYS A 43 12.92 -2.93 -7.14
N GLU A 44 13.01 -2.47 -5.89
CA GLU A 44 11.92 -1.76 -5.22
C GLU A 44 11.52 -0.48 -5.95
N ASP A 45 12.47 0.33 -6.42
CA ASP A 45 12.20 1.55 -7.20
C ASP A 45 11.39 1.23 -8.47
N LYS A 46 11.83 0.22 -9.24
CA LYS A 46 11.12 -0.21 -10.45
C LYS A 46 9.73 -0.75 -10.11
N MET A 47 9.60 -1.51 -9.02
CA MET A 47 8.30 -2.01 -8.56
C MET A 47 7.37 -0.86 -8.20
N LEU A 48 7.88 0.16 -7.51
CA LEU A 48 7.15 1.35 -7.14
C LEU A 48 6.68 2.11 -8.38
N ASP A 49 7.57 2.36 -9.34
CA ASP A 49 7.24 3.06 -10.59
C ASP A 49 6.16 2.32 -11.38
N GLU A 50 6.28 1.00 -11.51
CA GLU A 50 5.27 0.18 -12.17
C GLU A 50 3.93 0.20 -11.42
N ALA A 51 3.95 0.20 -10.09
CA ALA A 51 2.75 0.27 -9.27
C ALA A 51 2.06 1.64 -9.41
N LYS A 52 2.82 2.73 -9.28
CA LYS A 52 2.34 4.10 -9.47
C LYS A 52 1.74 4.28 -10.87
N PHE A 53 2.44 3.82 -11.91
CA PHE A 53 1.94 3.88 -13.28
C PHE A 53 0.64 3.08 -13.49
N ARG A 54 0.49 1.91 -12.85
CA ARG A 54 -0.74 1.13 -12.92
C ARG A 54 -1.89 1.83 -12.21
N ILE A 55 -1.64 2.45 -11.07
CA ILE A 55 -2.63 3.22 -10.31
C ILE A 55 -3.05 4.48 -11.08
N SER A 56 -2.09 5.23 -11.62
CA SER A 56 -2.38 6.46 -12.37
C SER A 56 -3.29 6.18 -13.55
N LYS A 57 -3.06 5.08 -14.29
CA LYS A 57 -3.91 4.65 -15.41
C LYS A 57 -5.35 4.34 -15.05
N GLU A 58 -5.67 4.08 -13.79
CA GLU A 58 -7.07 3.89 -13.38
C GLU A 58 -7.85 5.20 -13.43
N TYR A 59 -7.18 6.33 -13.20
CA TYR A 59 -7.78 7.67 -13.16
C TYR A 59 -7.46 8.48 -14.42
N PHE A 60 -6.23 8.36 -14.93
CA PHE A 60 -5.71 9.07 -16.11
C PHE A 60 -5.21 8.06 -17.16
N PRO A 61 -6.10 7.30 -17.80
CA PRO A 61 -5.71 6.34 -18.83
C PRO A 61 -5.17 7.07 -20.08
N PRO A 62 -4.18 6.49 -20.79
CA PRO A 62 -3.66 7.09 -22.01
C PRO A 62 -4.67 7.05 -23.15
N GLY A 63 -4.70 8.11 -23.95
CA GLY A 63 -5.55 8.25 -25.14
C GLY A 63 -7.01 8.54 -24.80
N THR A 64 -7.93 7.97 -25.56
CA THR A 64 -9.38 8.24 -25.46
C THR A 64 -10.12 7.29 -24.51
N ARG A 65 -9.40 6.46 -23.75
CA ARG A 65 -10.01 5.48 -22.85
C ARG A 65 -10.66 6.19 -21.66
N LYS A 66 -11.78 5.65 -21.18
CA LYS A 66 -12.44 6.18 -19.98
C LYS A 66 -11.73 5.72 -18.69
N PRO A 67 -11.62 6.59 -17.67
CA PRO A 67 -11.14 6.22 -16.34
C PRO A 67 -11.99 5.09 -15.74
N LYS A 68 -11.33 4.07 -15.18
CA LYS A 68 -12.00 2.92 -14.55
C LYS A 68 -12.11 3.06 -13.04
N LYS A 69 -11.23 3.86 -12.41
CA LYS A 69 -11.25 4.23 -10.98
C LYS A 69 -11.29 3.01 -10.04
N ARG A 70 -10.65 1.89 -10.44
CA ARG A 70 -10.72 0.64 -9.66
C ARG A 70 -9.73 0.68 -8.50
N ARG A 71 -10.26 1.01 -7.32
CA ARG A 71 -9.53 1.02 -6.03
C ARG A 71 -8.81 -0.29 -5.72
N SER A 72 -9.36 -1.43 -6.17
CA SER A 72 -8.79 -2.76 -5.95
C SER A 72 -7.39 -2.92 -6.56
N VAL A 73 -7.04 -2.14 -7.59
CA VAL A 73 -5.71 -2.18 -8.22
C VAL A 73 -4.64 -1.69 -7.23
N ALA A 74 -4.88 -0.52 -6.61
CA ALA A 74 -3.97 0.04 -5.62
C ALA A 74 -3.88 -0.85 -4.37
N HIS A 75 -5.02 -1.27 -3.82
CA HIS A 75 -5.05 -2.13 -2.63
C HIS A 75 -4.32 -3.46 -2.85
N LYS A 76 -4.43 -4.06 -4.04
CA LYS A 76 -3.70 -5.30 -4.36
C LYS A 76 -2.19 -5.05 -4.34
N LYS A 77 -1.73 -3.94 -4.90
CA LYS A 77 -0.30 -3.61 -4.95
C LYS A 77 0.28 -3.27 -3.57
N ILE A 78 -0.43 -2.49 -2.77
CA ILE A 78 -0.03 -2.19 -1.38
C ILE A 78 0.10 -3.49 -0.56
N LYS A 79 -0.90 -4.38 -0.65
CA LYS A 79 -0.85 -5.69 0.03
C LYS A 79 0.31 -6.58 -0.45
N GLU A 80 0.61 -6.56 -1.75
CA GLU A 80 1.73 -7.29 -2.32
C GLU A 80 3.07 -6.76 -1.78
N PHE A 81 3.24 -5.44 -1.68
CA PHE A 81 4.46 -4.82 -1.15
C PHE A 81 4.66 -5.17 0.33
N ILE A 82 3.62 -5.05 1.14
CA ILE A 82 3.65 -5.44 2.56
C ILE A 82 4.00 -6.92 2.71
N LYS A 83 3.39 -7.79 1.88
CA LYS A 83 3.64 -9.24 1.92
C LYS A 83 5.08 -9.60 1.54
N LEU A 84 5.69 -8.87 0.60
CA LEU A 84 7.07 -9.08 0.17
C LEU A 84 8.09 -8.51 1.16
N GLY A 85 7.66 -7.66 2.11
CA GLY A 85 8.55 -7.00 3.05
C GLY A 85 9.34 -5.85 2.41
N VAL A 86 8.72 -5.15 1.44
CA VAL A 86 9.28 -3.93 0.83
C VAL A 86 9.50 -2.87 1.91
N GLU A 87 10.56 -2.07 1.76
CA GLU A 87 10.90 -0.98 2.69
C GLU A 87 9.68 -0.07 2.98
N ALA A 88 9.51 0.30 4.26
CA ALA A 88 8.32 0.97 4.75
C ALA A 88 8.06 2.32 4.06
N SER A 89 9.09 3.13 3.81
CA SER A 89 8.93 4.38 3.08
C SER A 89 8.40 4.16 1.65
N ILE A 90 8.82 3.10 0.96
CA ILE A 90 8.33 2.77 -0.38
C ILE A 90 6.85 2.36 -0.33
N VAL A 91 6.46 1.58 0.68
CA VAL A 91 5.04 1.23 0.91
C VAL A 91 4.22 2.49 1.19
N ALA A 92 4.67 3.35 2.11
CA ALA A 92 3.99 4.59 2.47
C ALA A 92 3.87 5.55 1.29
N ASP A 93 4.90 5.66 0.44
CA ASP A 93 4.87 6.45 -0.79
C ASP A 93 3.76 5.94 -1.73
N LEU A 94 3.64 4.62 -1.91
CA LEU A 94 2.57 4.06 -2.74
C LEU A 94 1.17 4.31 -2.15
N MET A 95 1.02 4.21 -0.82
CA MET A 95 -0.25 4.47 -0.12
C MET A 95 -0.70 5.93 -0.30
N ILE A 96 0.22 6.87 -0.09
CA ILE A 96 -0.05 8.31 -0.24
C ILE A 96 -0.29 8.67 -1.70
N TYR A 97 0.53 8.15 -2.62
CA TYR A 97 0.37 8.35 -4.05
C TYR A 97 -1.01 7.91 -4.57
N ASN A 98 -1.53 6.78 -4.08
CA ASN A 98 -2.87 6.32 -4.42
C ASN A 98 -3.94 7.38 -4.09
N MET A 99 -3.82 8.04 -2.94
CA MET A 99 -4.75 9.11 -2.55
C MET A 99 -4.53 10.38 -3.37
N GLU A 100 -3.28 10.80 -3.58
CA GLU A 100 -2.93 11.97 -4.40
C GLU A 100 -3.53 11.89 -5.80
N VAL A 101 -3.42 10.74 -6.46
CA VAL A 101 -4.00 10.53 -7.80
C VAL A 101 -5.52 10.62 -7.76
N ALA A 102 -6.16 10.04 -6.75
CA ALA A 102 -7.61 10.05 -6.63
C ALA A 102 -8.17 11.45 -6.33
N ILE A 103 -7.49 12.20 -5.44
CA ILE A 103 -7.84 13.57 -5.05
C ILE A 103 -7.62 14.52 -6.23
N THR A 104 -6.49 14.39 -6.94
CA THR A 104 -6.22 15.17 -8.18
C THR A 104 -7.31 14.92 -9.21
N PHE A 105 -7.66 13.66 -9.46
CA PHE A 105 -8.72 13.33 -10.41
C PHE A 105 -10.08 13.90 -9.99
N ASN A 106 -10.39 13.87 -8.70
CA ASN A 106 -11.65 14.39 -8.18
C ASN A 106 -11.75 15.92 -8.29
N ALA A 107 -10.64 16.65 -8.25
CA ALA A 107 -10.63 18.10 -8.47
C ALA A 107 -11.20 18.48 -9.85
N GLU A 108 -10.84 17.70 -10.88
CA GLU A 108 -11.33 17.91 -12.25
C GLU A 108 -12.70 17.28 -12.48
N TYR A 109 -12.96 16.13 -11.84
CA TYR A 109 -14.17 15.34 -12.03
C TYR A 109 -14.80 14.94 -10.69
N PRO A 110 -15.47 15.88 -9.99
CA PRO A 110 -16.02 15.63 -8.66
C PRO A 110 -16.96 14.41 -8.64
N SER A 111 -16.69 13.50 -7.72
CA SER A 111 -17.51 12.32 -7.48
C SER A 111 -18.81 12.70 -6.78
N LYS A 112 -19.94 12.15 -7.24
CA LYS A 112 -21.23 12.28 -6.54
C LYS A 112 -21.52 11.12 -5.58
N GLN A 113 -20.55 10.22 -5.39
CA GLN A 113 -20.74 8.98 -4.64
C GLN A 113 -20.04 9.07 -3.29
N ASP A 114 -20.80 9.04 -2.19
CA ASP A 114 -20.28 8.97 -0.80
C ASP A 114 -19.25 7.86 -0.61
N ALA A 115 -19.45 6.73 -1.30
CA ALA A 115 -18.57 5.58 -1.25
C ALA A 115 -17.14 5.88 -1.72
N PHE A 116 -16.94 6.90 -2.56
CA PHE A 116 -15.62 7.39 -2.96
C PHE A 116 -14.94 8.06 -1.78
N TYR A 117 -15.58 9.08 -1.20
CA TYR A 117 -15.06 9.87 -0.08
C TYR A 117 -14.74 9.00 1.15
N LYS A 118 -15.65 8.10 1.53
CA LYS A 118 -15.44 7.14 2.62
C LYS A 118 -14.25 6.21 2.37
N SER A 119 -13.99 5.85 1.11
CA SER A 119 -12.84 5.00 0.80
C SER A 119 -11.51 5.73 0.87
N ILE A 120 -11.45 7.01 0.47
CA ILE A 120 -10.23 7.81 0.61
C ILE A 120 -9.95 8.08 2.09
N GLN A 121 -10.97 8.39 2.88
CA GLN A 121 -10.83 8.52 4.33
C GLN A 121 -10.26 7.24 4.96
N LYS A 122 -10.78 6.07 4.58
CA LYS A 122 -10.23 4.80 5.06
C LYS A 122 -8.77 4.61 4.66
N SER A 123 -8.42 4.87 3.40
CA SER A 123 -7.03 4.79 2.94
C SER A 123 -6.11 5.78 3.67
N PHE A 124 -6.64 6.94 4.03
CA PHE A 124 -5.92 7.96 4.81
C PHE A 124 -5.60 7.45 6.21
N SER A 125 -6.60 6.95 6.95
CA SER A 125 -6.38 6.35 8.27
C SER A 125 -5.39 5.20 8.22
N GLU A 126 -5.51 4.31 7.24
CA GLU A 126 -4.55 3.20 7.03
C GLU A 126 -3.12 3.72 6.76
N ALA A 127 -2.97 4.79 5.98
CA ALA A 127 -1.67 5.36 5.63
C ALA A 127 -1.00 6.08 6.81
N ILE A 128 -1.73 6.90 7.57
CA ILE A 128 -1.15 7.60 8.73
C ILE A 128 -0.72 6.61 9.81
N MET A 129 -1.55 5.61 10.11
CA MET A 129 -1.20 4.54 11.08
C MET A 129 0.05 3.80 10.62
N PHE A 130 0.12 3.42 9.34
CA PHE A 130 1.30 2.75 8.80
C PHE A 130 2.57 3.63 8.91
N VAL A 131 2.45 4.92 8.62
CA VAL A 131 3.57 5.88 8.71
C VAL A 131 4.09 6.00 10.15
N ASP A 132 3.19 6.06 11.13
CA ASP A 132 3.55 6.18 12.54
C ASP A 132 4.13 4.88 13.11
N ASP A 133 3.48 3.75 12.84
CA ASP A 133 3.93 2.42 13.28
C ASP A 133 5.34 2.10 12.79
N ASN A 134 5.76 2.69 11.67
CA ASN A 134 7.10 2.52 11.10
C ASN A 134 8.07 3.69 11.42
N GLY A 135 7.65 4.69 12.19
CA GLY A 135 8.50 5.81 12.60
C GLY A 135 8.99 6.71 11.46
N ILE A 136 8.24 6.80 10.37
CA ILE A 136 8.60 7.53 9.13
C ILE A 136 7.81 8.83 8.94
N SER A 137 7.17 9.33 10.00
CA SER A 137 6.28 10.50 9.99
C SER A 137 6.94 11.76 9.45
N SER A 138 8.19 12.06 9.84
CA SER A 138 8.92 13.25 9.39
C SER A 138 9.05 13.35 7.86
N LYS A 139 9.12 12.21 7.17
CA LYS A 139 9.25 12.14 5.70
C LYS A 139 7.91 12.38 4.99
N PHE A 140 6.80 11.99 5.61
CA PHE A 140 5.50 11.93 4.93
C PHE A 140 4.48 12.96 5.41
N ASN A 141 4.65 13.55 6.60
CA ASN A 141 3.76 14.58 7.12
C ASN A 141 3.52 15.75 6.14
N PRO A 142 4.55 16.30 5.46
CA PRO A 142 4.31 17.37 4.49
C PRO A 142 3.38 16.97 3.33
N ARG A 143 3.41 15.70 2.91
CA ARG A 143 2.50 15.20 1.86
C ARG A 143 1.10 14.93 2.42
N ILE A 144 1.01 14.40 3.65
CA ILE A 144 -0.24 14.14 4.35
C ILE A 144 -1.02 15.44 4.60
N GLU A 145 -0.34 16.48 5.09
CA GLU A 145 -0.92 17.82 5.28
C GLU A 145 -1.44 18.39 3.96
N LYS A 146 -0.64 18.32 2.89
CA LYS A 146 -1.07 18.76 1.56
C LYS A 146 -2.30 18.00 1.03
N LEU A 147 -2.46 16.72 1.37
CA LEU A 147 -3.68 15.99 1.00
C LEU A 147 -4.91 16.59 1.69
N ILE A 148 -4.79 16.96 2.96
CA ILE A 148 -5.87 17.58 3.73
C ILE A 148 -6.21 18.94 3.12
N ASP A 149 -5.21 19.77 2.82
CA ASP A 149 -5.43 21.07 2.18
C ASP A 149 -6.26 20.93 0.91
N HIS A 150 -5.90 20.01 0.00
CA HIS A 150 -6.67 19.76 -1.22
C HIS A 150 -8.09 19.25 -0.95
N ILE A 151 -8.31 18.45 0.10
CA ILE A 151 -9.63 17.94 0.49
C ILE A 151 -10.52 19.10 0.98
N TYR A 152 -9.93 20.05 1.71
CA TYR A 152 -10.62 21.27 2.16
C TYR A 152 -10.94 22.21 1.01
N GLU A 153 -9.98 22.46 0.11
CA GLU A 153 -10.16 23.28 -1.10
C GLU A 153 -11.27 22.74 -2.01
N GLN A 154 -11.41 21.41 -2.09
CA GLN A 154 -12.47 20.75 -2.87
C GLN A 154 -13.81 20.65 -2.11
N GLU A 155 -13.90 21.21 -0.91
CA GLU A 155 -15.10 21.23 -0.06
C GLU A 155 -15.71 19.84 0.22
N TRP A 156 -14.89 18.81 0.40
CA TRP A 156 -15.38 17.44 0.58
C TRP A 156 -16.31 17.33 1.80
N MET A 157 -17.38 16.55 1.66
CA MET A 157 -18.41 16.35 2.69
C MET A 157 -17.87 15.75 4.00
N ASN A 158 -16.78 15.00 3.93
CA ASN A 158 -16.16 14.32 5.07
C ASN A 158 -14.79 14.90 5.46
N ARG A 159 -14.47 16.13 5.02
CA ARG A 159 -13.18 16.79 5.28
C ARG A 159 -12.79 16.85 6.77
N GLY A 160 -13.76 17.12 7.66
CA GLY A 160 -13.54 17.15 9.11
C GLY A 160 -13.00 15.84 9.67
N ALA A 161 -13.37 14.71 9.08
CA ALA A 161 -12.89 13.41 9.54
C ALA A 161 -11.41 13.14 9.22
N PHE A 162 -10.78 13.93 8.34
CA PHE A 162 -9.34 13.88 8.08
C PHE A 162 -8.56 14.70 9.10
N GLU A 163 -9.10 15.85 9.53
CA GLU A 163 -8.54 16.65 10.62
C GLU A 163 -8.63 15.89 11.95
N ASP A 164 -9.80 15.32 12.28
CA ASP A 164 -9.97 14.51 13.49
C ASP A 164 -8.92 13.39 13.57
N ALA A 165 -8.65 12.73 12.44
CA ALA A 165 -7.64 11.68 12.36
C ALA A 165 -6.20 12.18 12.58
N MET A 166 -5.89 13.43 12.21
CA MET A 166 -4.58 14.05 12.48
C MET A 166 -4.47 14.55 13.93
N ASP A 167 -5.56 15.06 14.50
CA ASP A 167 -5.59 15.49 15.88
C ASP A 167 -5.41 14.32 16.85
N ASP A 168 -6.09 13.21 16.58
CA ASP A 168 -5.92 11.96 17.35
C ASP A 168 -4.49 11.44 17.27
N ARG A 169 -3.85 11.57 16.11
CA ARG A 169 -2.45 11.18 15.87
C ARG A 169 -1.46 11.98 16.70
N HIS A 170 -1.70 13.28 16.92
CA HIS A 170 -0.82 14.12 17.75
C HIS A 170 -1.01 13.93 19.26
N ARG A 171 -2.09 13.26 19.68
CA ARG A 171 -2.41 12.99 21.09
C ARG A 171 -1.91 11.62 21.58
N ALA A 172 -1.58 10.71 20.68
CA ALA A 172 -1.06 9.37 20.97
C ALA A 172 0.45 9.39 21.26
#